data_AF-A0A8R1DNJ5-F1
#
_entry.id   AF-A0A8R1DNJ5-F1
#
_cell.length_a   1.000
_cell.length_b   1.000
_cell.length_c   1.000
_cell.angle_alpha   90.00
_cell.angle_beta   90.00
_cell.angle_gamma   90.00
#
_symmetry.space_group_name_H-M   'P 1'
#
loop_
_entity.id
_entity.type
_entity.pdbx_description
1 polymer ?
#
loop_
_entity_poly.entity_id
_entity_poly.type
_entity_poly.pdbx_seq_one_letter_code
_entity_poly.pdbx_strand_id
1 'polypeptide(L)' 'MAAYTINVYNRNRTCVSIADEEDQLVRCVVVENVIVGALLIGETDMEETMENLILNRTDLSGISETFLDPGVDLDDYFD' A
#
# COMPACT_ATOMS: atom_id res chain seq x y z
N MET A 1 15.00 14.34 2.21
CA MET A 1 14.34 13.21 1.53
C MET A 1 12.98 13.05 2.18
N ALA A 2 11.89 13.23 1.46
CA ALA A 2 10.55 13.26 2.06
C ALA A 2 9.62 12.39 1.21
N ALA A 3 9.44 11.13 1.63
CA ALA A 3 8.26 10.36 1.25
C ALA A 3 7.06 11.06 1.91
N TYR A 4 6.09 11.49 1.11
CA TYR A 4 4.89 12.14 1.62
C TYR A 4 3.74 11.14 1.66
N THR A 5 3.44 10.63 2.84
CA THR A 5 2.26 9.81 3.06
C THR A 5 1.01 10.68 3.15
N ILE A 6 0.16 10.64 2.12
CA ILE A 6 -1.15 11.32 2.13
C ILE A 6 -2.19 10.36 2.70
N ASN A 7 -2.42 10.43 4.00
CA ASN A 7 -3.47 9.65 4.67
C ASN A 7 -4.81 10.39 4.61
N VAL A 8 -5.73 9.93 3.76
CA VAL A 8 -7.14 10.38 3.79
C VAL A 8 -7.93 9.38 4.62
N TYR A 9 -8.23 9.74 5.87
CA TYR A 9 -9.09 8.96 6.76
C TYR A 9 -10.55 9.40 6.59
N ASN A 10 -11.31 8.66 5.78
CA ASN A 10 -12.77 8.70 5.85
C ASN A 10 -13.22 7.48 6.67
N ARG A 11 -14.34 7.53 7.41
CA ARG A 11 -14.65 6.57 8.51
C ARG A 11 -14.47 5.08 8.21
N ASN A 12 -14.49 4.66 6.92
CA ASN A 12 -14.26 3.28 6.48
C ASN A 12 -13.24 3.15 5.30
N ARG A 13 -12.43 4.18 5.00
CA ARG A 13 -11.48 4.17 3.88
C ARG A 13 -10.18 4.86 4.25
N THR A 14 -9.07 4.17 4.04
CA THR A 14 -7.72 4.74 4.15
C THR A 14 -7.08 4.71 2.76
N CYS A 15 -6.50 5.84 2.33
CA CYS A 15 -5.55 5.83 1.23
C CYS A 15 -4.15 6.06 1.77
N VAL A 16 -3.19 5.30 1.26
CA VAL A 16 -1.76 5.46 1.59
C VAL A 16 -1.06 5.69 0.26
N SER A 17 -0.18 6.68 0.15
CA SER A 17 0.53 7.02 -1.10
C SER A 17 1.99 7.28 -0.81
N ILE A 18 2.89 6.77 -1.65
CA ILE A 18 4.34 7.04 -1.56
C ILE A 18 4.86 7.36 -2.93
N ALA A 19 5.66 8.42 -3.01
CA ALA A 19 6.34 8.87 -4.22
C ALA A 19 7.85 8.80 -4.01
N ASP A 20 8.55 8.18 -4.95
CA ASP A 20 10.01 8.06 -5.07
C ASP A 20 10.60 9.19 -5.97
N GLU A 21 11.92 9.38 -5.97
CA GLU A 21 12.67 10.24 -6.91
C GLU A 21 12.57 9.77 -8.39
N GLU A 22 12.23 8.51 -8.67
CA GLU A 22 12.06 7.93 -10.01
C GLU A 22 10.63 8.04 -10.57
N ASP A 23 9.84 9.01 -10.11
CA ASP A 23 8.43 9.20 -10.50
C ASP A 23 7.53 7.96 -10.24
N GLN A 24 7.95 7.08 -9.34
CA GLN A 24 7.18 5.91 -8.96
C GLN A 24 6.17 6.25 -7.87
N LEU A 25 4.93 5.76 -7.99
CA LEU A 25 3.87 5.97 -7.02
C LEU A 25 3.13 4.68 -6.73
N VAL A 26 3.02 4.33 -5.45
CA VAL A 26 2.13 3.27 -4.98
C VAL A 26 1.04 3.90 -4.13
N ARG A 27 -0.22 3.71 -4.51
CA ARG A 27 -1.37 4.14 -3.71
C ARG A 27 -2.41 3.03 -3.53
N CYS A 28 -2.67 2.64 -2.30
CA CYS A 28 -3.67 1.62 -1.97
C CYS A 28 -4.95 2.22 -1.40
N VAL A 29 -6.07 1.54 -1.62
CA VAL A 29 -7.37 1.81 -1.00
C VAL A 29 -7.67 0.66 -0.05
N VAL A 30 -7.74 0.96 1.25
CA VAL A 30 -8.04 -0.01 2.30
C VAL A 30 -9.45 0.24 2.83
N VAL A 31 -10.27 -0.81 2.90
CA VAL A 31 -11.63 -0.80 3.46
C VAL A 31 -11.71 -1.91 4.49
N GLU A 32 -12.08 -1.58 5.72
CA GLU A 32 -12.19 -2.58 6.81
C GLU A 32 -10.92 -3.44 6.95
N ASN A 33 -9.74 -2.81 6.86
CA ASN A 33 -8.41 -3.42 6.89
C ASN A 33 -8.03 -4.28 5.69
N VAL A 34 -8.87 -4.38 4.65
CA VAL A 34 -8.57 -5.14 3.44
C VAL A 34 -8.23 -4.20 2.28
N ILE A 35 -7.19 -4.50 1.50
CA ILE A 35 -6.94 -3.78 0.25
C ILE A 35 -8.01 -4.16 -0.77
N VAL A 36 -8.72 -3.15 -1.28
CA VAL A 36 -9.75 -3.32 -2.32
C VAL A 36 -9.30 -2.76 -3.67
N GLY A 37 -8.12 -2.15 -3.74
CA GLY A 37 -7.52 -1.66 -4.97
C GLY A 37 -6.20 -0.93 -4.72
N ALA A 38 -5.38 -0.87 -5.77
CA ALA A 38 -4.12 -0.14 -5.79
C ALA A 38 -3.95 0.64 -7.11
N LEU A 39 -3.19 1.73 -7.05
CA LEU A 39 -2.71 2.51 -8.18
C LEU A 39 -1.18 2.46 -8.13
N LEU A 40 -0.59 1.86 -9.16
CA LEU A 40 0.85 1.77 -9.36
C LEU A 40 1.22 2.67 -10.54
N ILE A 41 2.22 3.51 -10.39
CA ILE A 41 2.78 4.37 -11.44
C ILE A 41 4.29 4.14 -11.45
N GLY A 42 4.86 3.93 -12.62
CA GLY A 42 6.29 3.61 -12.78
C GLY A 42 6.57 2.12 -12.64
N GLU A 43 7.86 1.77 -12.52
CA GLU A 43 8.36 0.40 -12.38
C GLU A 43 8.40 0.03 -10.89
N THR A 44 7.24 -0.29 -10.32
CA THR A 44 7.11 -0.47 -8.85
C THR A 44 7.46 -1.86 -8.34
N ASP A 45 7.51 -2.86 -9.23
CA ASP A 45 7.68 -4.30 -8.90
C ASP A 45 6.64 -4.85 -7.88
N MET A 46 5.58 -4.09 -7.57
CA MET A 46 4.57 -4.43 -6.56
C MET A 46 3.28 -5.00 -7.15
N GLU A 47 3.23 -5.22 -8.47
CA GLU A 47 2.02 -5.65 -9.18
C GLU A 47 1.50 -7.01 -8.67
N GLU A 48 2.39 -8.01 -8.57
CA GLU A 48 2.05 -9.37 -8.13
C GLU A 48 1.64 -9.38 -6.65
N THR A 49 2.39 -8.68 -5.80
CA THR A 49 2.07 -8.53 -4.37
C THR A 49 0.70 -7.88 -4.20
N MET A 50 0.41 -6.77 -4.88
CA MET A 50 -0.89 -6.11 -4.78
C MET A 50 -2.03 -6.98 -5.30
N GLU A 51 -1.84 -7.71 -6.40
CA GLU A 51 -2.82 -8.65 -6.93
C GLU A 51 -3.16 -9.74 -5.89
N ASN A 52 -2.14 -10.36 -5.29
CA ASN A 52 -2.33 -11.39 -4.28
C ASN A 52 -3.08 -10.87 -3.05
N LEU A 53 -2.76 -9.68 -2.56
CA LEU A 53 -3.43 -9.09 -1.39
C LEU A 53 -4.89 -8.76 -1.65
N ILE A 54 -5.20 -8.26 -2.85
CA ILE A 54 -6.58 -7.96 -3.27
C ILE A 54 -7.37 -9.26 -3.44
N LEU A 55 -6.80 -10.27 -4.11
CA LEU A 55 -7.45 -11.56 -4.35
C LEU A 55 -7.73 -12.32 -3.04
N ASN A 56 -6.76 -12.35 -2.13
CA ASN A 56 -6.85 -13.09 -0.88
C ASN A 56 -7.64 -12.34 0.22
N ARG A 57 -7.98 -11.07 -0.01
CA ARG A 57 -8.63 -10.20 0.99
C ARG A 57 -7.84 -10.16 2.29
N THR A 58 -6.52 -10.01 2.17
CA THR A 58 -5.62 -10.06 3.32
C THR A 58 -5.99 -8.97 4.33
N ASP A 59 -6.15 -9.36 5.58
CA ASP A 59 -6.41 -8.44 6.69
C ASP A 59 -5.10 -7.77 7.11
N LEU A 60 -5.03 -6.45 6.95
CA LEU A 60 -3.89 -5.61 7.31
C LEU A 60 -4.02 -5.02 8.73
N SER A 61 -4.84 -5.63 9.58
CA SER A 61 -5.00 -5.18 10.97
C SER A 61 -3.63 -5.10 11.68
N GLY A 62 -3.24 -3.89 12.07
CA GLY A 62 -1.98 -3.62 12.77
C GLY A 62 -0.79 -3.19 11.90
N ILE A 63 -0.89 -3.26 10.57
CA ILE A 63 0.20 -2.86 9.65
C ILE A 63 -0.19 -1.78 8.65
N SER A 64 -1.49 -1.48 8.48
CA SER A 64 -1.99 -0.59 7.43
C SER A 64 -1.38 0.82 7.38
N GLU A 65 -0.81 1.33 8.48
CA GLU A 65 -0.19 2.66 8.54
C GLU A 65 1.29 2.67 8.15
N THR A 66 2.00 1.55 8.36
CA THR A 66 3.43 1.38 8.02
C THR A 66 3.65 0.49 6.81
N PHE A 67 2.61 -0.18 6.33
CA PHE A 67 2.67 -1.18 5.27
C PHE A 67 3.36 -0.69 4.00
N LEU A 68 3.12 0.55 3.58
CA LEU A 68 3.76 1.05 2.37
C LEU A 68 5.14 1.67 2.64
N ASP A 69 5.55 1.93 3.89
CA ASP A 69 6.79 2.67 4.15
C ASP A 69 7.96 2.07 3.35
N PRO A 70 8.79 2.90 2.68
CA PRO A 70 9.81 2.43 1.74
C PRO A 70 10.94 1.62 2.40
N GLY A 71 10.91 1.48 3.73
CA GLY A 71 11.83 0.61 4.48
C GLY A 71 11.17 -0.69 4.97
N VAL A 72 9.91 -0.94 4.64
CA VAL A 72 9.19 -2.17 4.98
C VAL A 72 9.28 -3.12 3.80
N ASP A 73 9.95 -4.24 4.02
CA ASP A 73 9.92 -5.36 3.09
C ASP A 73 8.57 -6.07 3.24
N LEU A 74 7.79 -6.10 2.17
CA LEU A 74 6.45 -6.70 2.18
C LEU A 74 6.51 -8.22 2.10
N ASP A 75 7.59 -8.77 1.53
CA ASP A 75 7.75 -10.22 1.40
C ASP A 75 7.85 -10.87 2.79
N ASP A 76 8.48 -10.19 3.75
CA ASP A 76 8.58 -10.62 5.16
C ASP A 76 7.23 -10.72 5.89
N TYR A 77 6.18 -10.03 5.43
CA TYR A 77 4.86 -10.01 6.07
C TYR A 77 3.89 -11.05 5.51
N PHE A 78 4.17 -11.60 4.32
CA PHE A 78 3.24 -12.44 3.57
C PHE A 78 3.71 -13.89 3.38
N ASP A 79 4.84 -14.27 3.98
CA ASP A 79 5.26 -15.67 4.22
C ASP A 79 4.68 -16.24 5.54
#